data_AF-A0A7S2QG14-F1
#
_entry.id   AF-A0A7S2QG14-F1
#
_cell.length_a   1.000
_cell.length_b   1.000
_cell.length_c   1.000
_cell.angle_alpha   90.00
_cell.angle_beta   90.00
_cell.angle_gamma   90.00
#
_symmetry.space_group_name_H-M   'P 1'
#
loop_
_entity.id
_entity.type
_entity.pdbx_description
1 polymer ?
#
loop_
_entity_poly.entity_id
_entity_poly.type
_entity_poly.pdbx_seq_one_letter_code
_entity_poly.pdbx_strand_id
1 'polypeptide(L)'
;DRLQVLRSYYAICRKCEDFFVTTSCYSAWKEESCTNASAKLIPAVPSARQTDSERCCVFFFDDNIHLHLGDSAGTASTKGICNLRDVDTGEYVDFSVGCNGFVCVQAFRHTLVHHSTQYRNVLVQANILEAMSNVDYFTSIIDRYTQPGEKAIVFMDVNGTIILSDAIMGLGPCEVVLDAMAGFVEVRPRHTFDFAWEGEAPVTIAGPTSLKALIQEIARGSTKAFAAHLKMDGISRMLAQLAVDADFAWGRQAAAVCSHEEFLASFRTYLSELQTCRGGGVGATGAGATGITESWFRCMRKCRDAGHAVVINSFGVDTQEVVRRSAPSRAGDIVHVTMNFEMWSDRDAKMFAGQFDDPPTDGAAAKRPRLSCPGAGGVNGVSGASGVNGVHGKALDG
;
A
#
# COMPACT_ATOMS: atom_id res chain seq x y z
N ASP A 1 -0.36 26.29 15.47
CA ASP A 1 -1.65 26.23 14.77
C ASP A 1 -1.65 25.05 13.79
N ARG A 2 -2.04 23.86 14.25
CA ARG A 2 -2.01 22.62 13.44
C ARG A 2 -3.02 22.67 12.28
N LEU A 3 -4.16 23.31 12.51
CA LEU A 3 -5.20 23.48 11.51
C LEU A 3 -4.73 24.34 10.34
N GLN A 4 -4.02 25.44 10.62
CA GLN A 4 -3.45 26.27 9.56
C GLN A 4 -2.41 25.52 8.72
N VAL A 5 -1.62 24.63 9.32
CA VAL A 5 -0.68 23.77 8.60
C VAL A 5 -1.43 22.81 7.67
N LEU A 6 -2.47 22.13 8.17
CA LEU A 6 -3.31 21.24 7.35
C LEU A 6 -3.97 21.98 6.18
N ARG A 7 -4.51 23.17 6.43
CA ARG A 7 -5.11 24.02 5.38
C ARG A 7 -4.10 24.45 4.34
N SER A 8 -2.89 24.81 4.76
CA SER A 8 -1.79 25.18 3.86
C SER A 8 -1.34 23.98 3.02
N TYR A 9 -1.20 22.82 3.64
CA TYR A 9 -0.88 21.56 2.95
C TYR A 9 -1.93 21.22 1.90
N TYR A 10 -3.23 21.24 2.26
CA TYR A 10 -4.31 21.02 1.32
C TYR A 10 -4.33 22.05 0.19
N ALA A 11 -4.07 23.34 0.49
CA ALA A 11 -3.99 24.38 -0.53
C ALA A 11 -2.85 24.13 -1.53
N ILE A 12 -1.70 23.61 -1.09
CA ILE A 12 -0.61 23.17 -1.98
C ILE A 12 -1.08 22.01 -2.86
N CYS A 13 -1.69 20.98 -2.27
CA CYS A 13 -2.23 19.83 -3.00
C CYS A 13 -3.21 20.26 -4.09
N ARG A 14 -4.13 21.17 -3.75
CA ARG A 14 -5.17 21.68 -4.66
C ARG A 14 -4.60 22.53 -5.80
N LYS A 15 -3.53 23.30 -5.55
CA LYS A 15 -2.92 24.18 -6.56
C LYS A 15 -1.93 23.47 -7.46
N CYS A 16 -1.43 22.29 -7.09
CA CYS A 16 -0.52 21.53 -7.94
C CYS A 16 -1.24 21.03 -9.20
N GLU A 17 -0.64 21.19 -10.38
CA GLU A 17 -1.18 20.75 -11.69
C GLU A 17 -0.35 19.62 -12.32
N ASP A 18 0.58 19.06 -11.55
CA ASP A 18 1.44 17.95 -11.97
C ASP A 18 1.63 17.01 -10.78
N PHE A 19 2.87 16.61 -10.48
CA PHE A 19 3.13 15.76 -9.34
C PHE A 19 4.10 16.36 -8.33
N PHE A 20 3.92 15.96 -7.08
CA PHE A 20 4.82 16.28 -5.98
C PHE A 20 4.89 15.11 -5.00
N VAL A 21 5.81 15.19 -4.04
CA VAL A 21 6.06 14.11 -3.08
C VAL A 21 5.68 14.57 -1.68
N THR A 22 5.00 13.71 -0.94
CA THR A 22 4.74 13.87 0.49
C THR A 22 5.39 12.75 1.25
N THR A 23 6.13 13.09 2.31
CA THR A 23 6.78 12.09 3.16
C THR A 23 6.32 12.22 4.61
N SER A 24 5.83 11.13 5.17
CA SER A 24 5.42 11.03 6.58
C SER A 24 6.50 10.31 7.41
N CYS A 25 6.53 10.56 8.72
CA CYS A 25 7.51 9.96 9.62
C CYS A 25 7.18 8.49 9.91
N TYR A 26 7.98 7.54 9.41
CA TYR A 26 7.80 6.12 9.70
C TYR A 26 7.96 5.81 11.20
N SER A 27 8.97 6.39 11.83
CA SER A 27 9.29 6.17 13.24
C SER A 27 8.14 6.63 14.15
N ALA A 28 7.58 7.82 13.90
CA ALA A 28 6.41 8.29 14.64
C ALA A 28 5.18 7.40 14.43
N TRP A 29 4.90 6.96 13.21
CA TRP A 29 3.81 6.01 12.95
C TRP A 29 3.99 4.70 13.73
N LYS A 30 5.22 4.21 13.80
CA LYS A 30 5.56 2.98 14.54
C LYS A 30 5.47 3.15 16.06
N GLU A 31 5.93 4.27 16.61
CA GLU A 31 5.80 4.61 18.03
C GLU A 31 4.33 4.66 18.46
N GLU A 32 3.47 5.14 17.56
CA GLU A 32 2.01 5.18 17.73
C GLU A 32 1.31 3.87 17.31
N SER A 33 2.01 2.73 17.46
CA SER A 33 1.50 1.38 17.21
C SER A 33 0.96 1.13 15.80
N CYS A 34 1.46 1.86 14.81
CA CYS A 34 1.06 1.78 13.41
C CYS A 34 -0.43 2.04 13.17
N THR A 35 -1.03 2.98 13.91
CA THR A 35 -2.46 3.30 13.83
C THR A 35 -2.78 4.31 12.73
N ASN A 36 -4.02 4.31 12.23
CA ASN A 36 -4.49 5.26 11.23
C ASN A 36 -4.30 6.72 11.68
N ALA A 37 -4.53 7.04 12.95
CA ALA A 37 -4.43 8.40 13.48
C ALA A 37 -3.04 9.04 13.34
N SER A 38 -2.01 8.23 13.20
CA SER A 38 -0.60 8.65 13.14
C SER A 38 0.08 8.29 11.83
N ALA A 39 -0.71 7.85 10.85
CA ALA A 39 -0.21 7.40 9.56
C ALA A 39 -0.07 8.55 8.53
N LYS A 40 -0.08 8.23 7.23
CA LYS A 40 0.12 9.23 6.16
C LYS A 40 -1.04 10.22 6.11
N LEU A 41 -0.74 11.51 6.12
CA LEU A 41 -1.77 12.55 6.18
C LEU A 41 -2.51 12.71 4.85
N ILE A 42 -3.82 12.45 4.87
CA ILE A 42 -4.73 12.62 3.74
C ILE A 42 -5.77 13.69 4.08
N PRO A 43 -5.91 14.78 3.28
CA PRO A 43 -6.95 15.77 3.49
C PRO A 43 -8.35 15.21 3.25
N ALA A 44 -9.24 15.32 4.23
CA ALA A 44 -10.65 15.04 4.12
C ALA A 44 -11.39 16.35 3.78
N VAL A 45 -12.06 16.39 2.62
CA VAL A 45 -12.70 17.61 2.11
C VAL A 45 -14.21 17.49 2.26
N PRO A 46 -14.87 18.24 3.16
CA PRO A 46 -16.32 18.18 3.32
C PRO A 46 -17.05 18.51 2.02
N SER A 47 -18.06 17.73 1.66
CA SER A 47 -18.89 17.94 0.46
C SER A 47 -19.57 19.31 0.48
N ALA A 48 -19.95 19.80 1.67
CA ALA A 48 -20.63 21.09 1.85
C ALA A 48 -19.74 22.31 1.52
N ARG A 49 -18.41 22.14 1.52
CA ARG A 49 -17.46 23.24 1.30
C ARG A 49 -17.34 23.64 -0.18
N GLN A 50 -17.73 22.77 -1.10
CA GLN A 50 -17.37 22.93 -2.50
C GLN A 50 -18.35 23.82 -3.26
N THR A 51 -17.82 24.90 -3.83
CA THR A 51 -18.46 25.64 -4.92
C THR A 51 -18.09 25.00 -6.26
N ASP A 52 -18.88 25.25 -7.31
CA ASP A 52 -18.66 24.69 -8.65
C ASP A 52 -17.25 24.96 -9.20
N SER A 53 -16.67 26.11 -8.87
CA SER A 53 -15.33 26.52 -9.30
C SER A 53 -14.19 25.90 -8.50
N GLU A 54 -14.48 25.28 -7.35
CA GLU A 54 -13.47 24.72 -6.44
C GLU A 54 -13.67 23.22 -6.15
N ARG A 55 -14.49 22.54 -6.96
CA ARG A 55 -14.76 21.11 -6.76
C ARG A 55 -13.49 20.29 -6.94
N CYS A 56 -13.19 19.46 -5.95
CA CYS A 56 -12.12 18.48 -6.05
C CYS A 56 -12.48 17.15 -5.39
N CYS A 57 -11.93 16.06 -5.90
CA CYS A 57 -12.04 14.75 -5.29
C CYS A 57 -10.65 14.26 -4.88
N VAL A 58 -10.49 13.88 -3.61
CA VAL A 58 -9.24 13.36 -3.07
C VAL A 58 -9.26 11.83 -3.13
N PHE A 59 -8.29 11.26 -3.83
CA PHE A 59 -8.09 9.82 -3.91
C PHE A 59 -6.90 9.42 -3.06
N PHE A 60 -6.99 8.30 -2.35
CA PHE A 60 -5.84 7.67 -1.70
C PHE A 60 -5.76 6.21 -2.09
N PHE A 61 -4.73 5.85 -2.86
CA PHE A 61 -4.44 4.51 -3.30
C PHE A 61 -3.25 3.94 -2.54
N ASP A 62 -3.48 2.86 -1.81
CA ASP A 62 -2.46 2.15 -1.04
C ASP A 62 -2.86 0.67 -0.98
N ASP A 63 -1.92 -0.26 -1.11
CA ASP A 63 -2.19 -1.70 -1.02
C ASP A 63 -2.25 -2.19 0.44
N ASN A 64 -1.73 -1.40 1.38
CA ASN A 64 -1.68 -1.71 2.81
C ASN A 64 -2.81 -1.08 3.63
N ILE A 65 -3.71 -0.30 3.03
CA ILE A 65 -4.92 0.15 3.73
C ILE A 65 -5.88 -1.05 3.97
N HIS A 66 -6.47 -1.14 5.16
CA HIS A 66 -7.24 -2.31 5.58
C HIS A 66 -8.77 -2.11 5.46
N LEU A 67 -9.25 -1.73 4.27
CA LEU A 67 -10.67 -1.44 4.03
C LEU A 67 -11.57 -2.66 4.22
N HIS A 68 -11.04 -3.86 4.00
CA HIS A 68 -11.74 -5.13 4.25
C HIS A 68 -12.21 -5.33 5.71
N LEU A 69 -11.72 -4.55 6.68
CA LEU A 69 -12.18 -4.60 8.06
C LEU A 69 -13.55 -3.93 8.28
N GLY A 70 -14.16 -3.34 7.23
CA GLY A 70 -15.54 -2.88 7.25
C GLY A 70 -15.81 -1.76 8.26
N ASP A 71 -16.53 -2.09 9.33
CA ASP A 71 -17.00 -1.17 10.39
C ASP A 71 -15.91 -0.71 11.35
N SER A 72 -14.72 -1.33 11.29
CA SER A 72 -13.55 -0.94 12.08
C SER A 72 -12.36 -0.47 11.26
N ALA A 73 -12.46 -0.49 9.92
CA ALA A 73 -11.35 -0.21 9.01
C ALA A 73 -10.75 1.19 9.19
N GLY A 74 -11.61 2.16 9.47
CA GLY A 74 -11.24 3.57 9.50
C GLY A 74 -11.14 4.19 10.87
N THR A 75 -11.29 3.43 11.95
CA THR A 75 -11.16 4.03 13.29
C THR A 75 -9.73 4.52 13.52
N ALA A 76 -9.60 5.55 14.35
CA ALA A 76 -8.32 6.19 14.67
C ALA A 76 -7.29 5.20 15.24
N SER A 77 -7.74 4.26 16.09
CA SER A 77 -6.90 3.31 16.82
C SER A 77 -6.67 2.00 16.06
N THR A 78 -7.39 1.76 14.96
CA THR A 78 -7.14 0.60 14.10
C THR A 78 -5.75 0.73 13.48
N LYS A 79 -4.99 -0.38 13.47
CA LYS A 79 -3.73 -0.45 12.72
C LYS A 79 -4.00 -0.15 11.25
N GLY A 80 -3.24 0.77 10.67
CA GLY A 80 -3.43 1.14 9.28
C GLY A 80 -2.57 2.33 8.86
N ILE A 81 -2.79 2.78 7.63
CA ILE A 81 -1.84 3.62 6.88
C ILE A 81 -2.42 4.99 6.50
N CYS A 82 -3.71 5.24 6.79
CA CYS A 82 -4.43 6.43 6.35
C CYS A 82 -4.79 7.33 7.52
N ASN A 83 -4.18 8.50 7.59
CA ASN A 83 -4.51 9.54 8.56
C ASN A 83 -5.42 10.58 7.91
N LEU A 84 -6.72 10.31 7.88
CA LEU A 84 -7.71 11.15 7.22
C LEU A 84 -8.10 12.33 8.14
N ARG A 85 -7.81 13.57 7.72
CA ARG A 85 -8.04 14.78 8.54
C ARG A 85 -8.93 15.80 7.85
N ASP A 86 -9.98 16.19 8.55
CA ASP A 86 -10.90 17.23 8.09
C ASP A 86 -10.17 18.57 7.89
N VAL A 87 -10.22 19.15 6.70
CA VAL A 87 -9.49 20.38 6.37
C VAL A 87 -10.06 21.64 7.04
N ASP A 88 -11.29 21.58 7.56
CA ASP A 88 -11.96 22.68 8.23
C ASP A 88 -11.74 22.66 9.74
N THR A 89 -11.75 21.47 10.37
CA THR A 89 -11.63 21.32 11.82
C THR A 89 -10.25 20.81 12.26
N GLY A 90 -9.55 20.07 11.41
CA GLY A 90 -8.31 19.36 11.75
C GLY A 90 -8.53 18.04 12.47
N GLU A 91 -9.77 17.65 12.71
CA GLU A 91 -10.13 16.44 13.42
C GLU A 91 -9.91 15.19 12.56
N TYR A 92 -9.77 14.04 13.23
CA TYR A 92 -9.72 12.74 12.55
C TYR A 92 -11.08 12.41 11.96
N VAL A 93 -11.12 11.92 10.72
CA VAL A 93 -12.34 11.45 10.08
C VAL A 93 -12.31 9.92 10.04
N ASP A 94 -13.22 9.29 10.78
CA ASP A 94 -13.42 7.85 10.72
C ASP A 94 -13.98 7.45 9.35
N PHE A 95 -13.24 6.63 8.62
CA PHE A 95 -13.60 6.14 7.28
C PHE A 95 -14.11 4.69 7.28
N SER A 96 -14.54 4.18 8.42
CA SER A 96 -15.23 2.89 8.55
C SER A 96 -16.60 2.93 7.85
N VAL A 97 -17.08 1.76 7.42
CA VAL A 97 -18.39 1.66 6.74
C VAL A 97 -19.50 2.14 7.68
N GLY A 98 -20.32 3.08 7.22
CA GLY A 98 -21.41 3.68 7.99
C GLY A 98 -21.02 4.93 8.78
N CYS A 99 -19.73 5.24 8.92
CA CYS A 99 -19.23 6.45 9.56
C CYS A 99 -18.99 7.55 8.52
N ASN A 100 -19.32 8.80 8.84
CA ASN A 100 -19.01 9.98 7.99
C ASN A 100 -19.41 9.80 6.51
N GLY A 101 -20.54 9.11 6.28
CA GLY A 101 -21.07 8.83 4.94
C GLY A 101 -20.29 7.83 4.10
N PHE A 102 -19.28 7.13 4.66
CA PHE A 102 -18.50 6.12 3.95
C PHE A 102 -19.29 4.84 3.71
N VAL A 103 -19.19 4.35 2.49
CA VAL A 103 -19.66 3.02 2.07
C VAL A 103 -18.50 2.27 1.40
N CYS A 104 -18.53 0.95 1.49
CA CYS A 104 -17.56 0.09 0.81
C CYS A 104 -18.19 -0.49 -0.45
N VAL A 105 -17.47 -0.40 -1.57
CA VAL A 105 -17.82 -1.10 -2.80
C VAL A 105 -16.61 -1.84 -3.33
N GLN A 106 -16.89 -2.91 -4.06
CA GLN A 106 -15.89 -3.67 -4.77
C GLN A 106 -15.75 -3.10 -6.20
N ALA A 107 -14.55 -2.65 -6.56
CA ALA A 107 -14.29 -2.04 -7.88
C ALA A 107 -13.79 -3.06 -8.92
N PHE A 108 -13.04 -4.07 -8.46
CA PHE A 108 -12.52 -5.19 -9.25
C PHE A 108 -12.65 -6.50 -8.44
N ARG A 109 -12.04 -7.62 -8.84
CA ARG A 109 -12.09 -8.91 -8.11
C ARG A 109 -11.64 -8.78 -6.66
N HIS A 110 -10.63 -7.96 -6.35
CA HIS A 110 -10.12 -7.83 -4.98
C HIS A 110 -9.91 -6.39 -4.51
N THR A 111 -10.04 -5.41 -5.40
CA THR A 111 -9.95 -3.99 -5.04
C THR A 111 -11.20 -3.53 -4.31
N LEU A 112 -11.02 -2.99 -3.11
CA LEU A 112 -12.06 -2.35 -2.31
C LEU A 112 -11.92 -0.84 -2.37
N VAL A 113 -13.05 -0.15 -2.42
CA VAL A 113 -13.14 1.30 -2.44
C VAL A 113 -14.08 1.76 -1.34
N HIS A 114 -13.56 2.55 -0.41
CA HIS A 114 -14.37 3.32 0.54
C HIS A 114 -14.55 4.72 -0.03
N HIS A 115 -15.79 5.13 -0.30
CA HIS A 115 -16.09 6.49 -0.72
C HIS A 115 -17.17 7.10 0.16
N SER A 116 -17.09 8.41 0.39
CA SER A 116 -18.00 9.13 1.28
C SER A 116 -19.04 9.94 0.51
N THR A 117 -20.24 10.05 1.11
CA THR A 117 -21.26 11.02 0.69
C THR A 117 -21.11 12.39 1.38
N GLN A 118 -20.44 12.43 2.53
CA GLN A 118 -20.23 13.65 3.33
C GLN A 118 -18.87 14.31 3.05
N TYR A 119 -17.91 13.55 2.54
CA TYR A 119 -16.58 13.99 2.16
C TYR A 119 -16.30 13.63 0.70
N ARG A 120 -15.57 14.49 -0.03
CA ARG A 120 -15.12 14.24 -1.41
C ARG A 120 -13.83 13.43 -1.40
N ASN A 121 -13.89 12.27 -0.76
CA ASN A 121 -12.77 11.37 -0.54
C ASN A 121 -13.10 9.97 -1.05
N VAL A 122 -12.13 9.36 -1.72
CA VAL A 122 -12.16 7.99 -2.23
C VAL A 122 -10.88 7.29 -1.78
N LEU A 123 -11.02 6.33 -0.88
CA LEU A 123 -9.93 5.52 -0.36
C LEU A 123 -9.96 4.17 -1.07
N VAL A 124 -8.82 3.72 -1.57
CA VAL A 124 -8.72 2.53 -2.42
C VAL A 124 -7.70 1.58 -1.81
N GLN A 125 -8.17 0.41 -1.38
CA GLN A 125 -7.32 -0.72 -1.09
C GLN A 125 -6.91 -1.35 -2.42
N ALA A 126 -5.76 -0.92 -2.92
CA ALA A 126 -5.32 -1.29 -4.25
C ALA A 126 -4.91 -2.76 -4.31
N ASN A 127 -5.34 -3.47 -5.35
CA ASN A 127 -4.82 -4.79 -5.63
C ASN A 127 -3.78 -4.73 -6.77
N ILE A 128 -2.54 -5.04 -6.44
CA ILE A 128 -1.41 -5.00 -7.38
C ILE A 128 -1.60 -5.94 -8.57
N LEU A 129 -2.20 -7.13 -8.40
CA LEU A 129 -2.41 -8.06 -9.50
C LEU A 129 -3.36 -7.47 -10.54
N GLU A 130 -4.39 -6.77 -10.08
CA GLU A 130 -5.38 -6.11 -10.93
C GLU A 130 -4.80 -4.87 -11.62
N ALA A 131 -3.95 -4.12 -10.91
CA ALA A 131 -3.20 -3.02 -11.51
C ALA A 131 -2.17 -3.51 -12.55
N MET A 132 -1.63 -4.72 -12.39
CA MET A 132 -0.74 -5.35 -13.36
C MET A 132 -1.48 -5.87 -14.60
N SER A 133 -2.70 -6.38 -14.43
CA SER A 133 -3.51 -6.93 -15.53
C SER A 133 -4.37 -5.89 -16.24
N ASN A 134 -4.54 -4.69 -15.66
CA ASN A 134 -5.33 -3.62 -16.24
C ASN A 134 -4.55 -2.30 -16.27
N VAL A 135 -4.17 -1.89 -17.48
CA VAL A 135 -3.48 -0.62 -17.74
C VAL A 135 -4.34 0.61 -17.41
N ASP A 136 -5.65 0.48 -17.38
CA ASP A 136 -6.61 1.53 -17.03
C ASP A 136 -7.05 1.44 -15.55
N TYR A 137 -6.45 0.57 -14.74
CA TYR A 137 -6.86 0.30 -13.36
C TYR A 137 -7.07 1.58 -12.52
N PHE A 138 -6.02 2.40 -12.37
CA PHE A 138 -6.13 3.63 -11.56
C PHE A 138 -7.07 4.66 -12.20
N THR A 139 -6.94 4.87 -13.51
CA THR A 139 -7.72 5.87 -14.23
C THR A 139 -9.21 5.56 -14.26
N SER A 140 -9.58 4.28 -14.34
CA SER A 140 -10.97 3.85 -14.36
C SER A 140 -11.64 4.08 -13.01
N ILE A 141 -10.92 3.90 -11.90
CA ILE A 141 -11.39 4.24 -10.56
C ILE A 141 -11.54 5.76 -10.44
N ILE A 142 -10.55 6.55 -10.87
CA ILE A 142 -10.63 8.01 -10.82
C ILE A 142 -11.87 8.51 -11.59
N ASP A 143 -12.03 8.09 -12.85
CA ASP A 143 -13.15 8.49 -13.72
C ASP A 143 -14.52 8.15 -13.14
N ARG A 144 -14.61 7.03 -12.42
CA ARG A 144 -15.87 6.58 -11.81
C ARG A 144 -16.36 7.55 -10.72
N TYR A 145 -15.45 8.23 -10.03
CA TYR A 145 -15.77 9.06 -8.87
C TYR A 145 -15.57 10.56 -9.10
N THR A 146 -14.95 10.97 -10.19
CA THR A 146 -14.86 12.38 -10.59
C THR A 146 -16.07 12.82 -11.41
N GLN A 147 -16.43 14.10 -11.27
CA GLN A 147 -17.41 14.76 -12.12
C GLN A 147 -16.73 15.61 -13.20
N PRO A 148 -17.42 15.94 -14.31
CA PRO A 148 -16.91 16.90 -15.28
C PRO A 148 -16.52 18.23 -14.63
N GLY A 149 -15.30 18.70 -14.90
CA GLY A 149 -14.74 19.94 -14.32
C GLY A 149 -14.20 19.80 -12.90
N GLU A 150 -14.35 18.64 -12.26
CA GLU A 150 -13.80 18.38 -10.93
C GLU A 150 -12.31 18.05 -10.99
N LYS A 151 -11.51 18.66 -10.11
CA LYS A 151 -10.09 18.36 -10.00
C LYS A 151 -9.85 17.10 -9.15
N ALA A 152 -9.11 16.12 -9.66
CA ALA A 152 -8.62 15.02 -8.83
C ALA A 152 -7.33 15.41 -8.10
N ILE A 153 -7.22 15.02 -6.83
CA ILE A 153 -5.98 15.05 -6.04
C ILE A 153 -5.66 13.61 -5.67
N VAL A 154 -4.69 13.01 -6.34
CA VAL A 154 -4.46 11.56 -6.32
C VAL A 154 -3.23 11.23 -5.49
N PHE A 155 -3.43 10.81 -4.24
CA PHE A 155 -2.38 10.28 -3.39
C PHE A 155 -2.11 8.82 -3.74
N MET A 156 -0.86 8.49 -4.03
CA MET A 156 -0.41 7.15 -4.39
C MET A 156 0.76 6.76 -3.51
N ASP A 157 0.67 5.60 -2.86
CA ASP A 157 1.85 5.01 -2.24
C ASP A 157 2.93 4.70 -3.29
N VAL A 158 4.17 4.50 -2.85
CA VAL A 158 5.24 3.98 -3.70
C VAL A 158 5.21 2.46 -3.71
N ASN A 159 5.14 1.88 -2.51
CA ASN A 159 5.24 0.45 -2.32
C ASN A 159 3.92 -0.18 -2.78
N GLY A 160 4.02 -1.28 -3.53
CA GLY A 160 2.86 -2.05 -3.99
C GLY A 160 1.92 -1.34 -4.98
N THR A 161 2.11 -0.05 -5.25
CA THR A 161 1.23 0.79 -6.09
C THR A 161 1.94 1.52 -7.22
N ILE A 162 3.28 1.64 -7.18
CA ILE A 162 4.09 2.17 -8.30
C ILE A 162 5.25 1.24 -8.68
N ILE A 163 6.03 0.78 -7.69
CA ILE A 163 7.16 -0.12 -7.90
C ILE A 163 6.80 -1.52 -7.41
N LEU A 164 6.91 -2.49 -8.32
CA LEU A 164 6.97 -3.89 -7.94
C LEU A 164 8.44 -4.26 -7.72
N SER A 165 8.83 -4.30 -6.46
CA SER A 165 10.21 -4.59 -6.00
C SER A 165 10.79 -5.89 -6.57
N ASP A 166 9.93 -6.81 -7.00
CA ASP A 166 10.29 -8.17 -7.41
C ASP A 166 10.92 -8.26 -8.80
N ALA A 167 10.61 -7.31 -9.70
CA ALA A 167 11.36 -7.16 -10.94
C ALA A 167 12.84 -6.80 -10.67
N ILE A 168 13.11 -6.14 -9.55
CA ILE A 168 14.47 -5.80 -9.08
C ILE A 168 15.16 -7.03 -8.46
N MET A 169 14.39 -8.05 -8.03
CA MET A 169 14.91 -9.29 -7.46
C MET A 169 15.19 -10.38 -8.50
N GLY A 170 15.00 -10.07 -9.80
CA GLY A 170 15.22 -11.02 -10.89
C GLY A 170 14.19 -12.16 -10.94
N LEU A 171 13.02 -11.96 -10.31
CA LEU A 171 11.92 -12.92 -10.38
C LEU A 171 11.29 -12.91 -11.78
N GLY A 172 10.95 -14.09 -12.28
CA GLY A 172 10.21 -14.24 -13.52
C GLY A 172 8.74 -13.83 -13.35
N PRO A 173 7.99 -13.70 -14.45
CA PRO A 173 6.58 -13.27 -14.38
C PRO A 173 5.70 -14.20 -13.53
N CYS A 174 5.99 -15.50 -13.53
CA CYS A 174 5.25 -16.49 -12.73
C CYS A 174 5.49 -16.26 -11.23
N GLU A 175 6.75 -16.11 -10.82
CA GLU A 175 7.14 -15.90 -9.43
C GLU A 175 6.59 -14.58 -8.90
N VAL A 176 6.57 -13.53 -9.73
CA VAL A 176 5.99 -12.23 -9.39
C VAL A 176 4.48 -12.36 -9.10
N VAL A 177 3.73 -13.05 -9.95
CA VAL A 177 2.29 -13.27 -9.73
C VAL A 177 2.06 -14.12 -8.48
N LEU A 178 2.86 -15.17 -8.28
CA LEU A 178 2.75 -16.02 -7.09
C LEU A 178 3.07 -15.27 -5.80
N ASP A 179 4.13 -14.45 -5.79
CA ASP A 179 4.51 -13.65 -4.63
C ASP A 179 3.39 -12.68 -4.23
N ALA A 180 2.83 -11.97 -5.22
CA ALA A 180 1.71 -11.07 -5.01
C ALA A 180 0.47 -11.83 -4.51
N MET A 181 0.08 -12.93 -5.16
CA MET A 181 -1.05 -13.77 -4.73
C MET A 181 -0.85 -14.30 -3.30
N ALA A 182 0.35 -14.77 -2.95
CA ALA A 182 0.67 -15.25 -1.61
C ALA A 182 0.56 -14.14 -0.56
N GLY A 183 0.75 -12.87 -0.94
CA GLY A 183 0.51 -11.72 -0.08
C GLY A 183 -0.99 -11.52 0.24
N PHE A 184 -1.88 -11.85 -0.69
CA PHE A 184 -3.33 -11.71 -0.52
C PHE A 184 -4.01 -12.96 0.03
N VAL A 185 -3.40 -14.13 -0.05
CA VAL A 185 -4.01 -15.34 0.52
C VAL A 185 -3.72 -15.45 2.00
N GLU A 186 -4.77 -15.53 2.80
CA GLU A 186 -4.69 -15.82 4.24
C GLU A 186 -4.83 -17.32 4.48
N VAL A 187 -3.93 -17.88 5.28
CA VAL A 187 -3.98 -19.23 5.82
C VAL A 187 -4.65 -19.16 7.18
N ARG A 188 -5.77 -19.85 7.34
CA ARG A 188 -6.61 -19.86 8.56
C ARG A 188 -6.54 -21.24 9.20
N PRO A 189 -5.72 -21.44 10.24
CA PRO A 189 -5.64 -22.74 10.91
C PRO A 189 -6.98 -23.10 11.57
N ARG A 190 -7.48 -24.33 11.36
CA ARG A 190 -8.68 -24.84 12.04
C ARG A 190 -8.39 -25.18 13.52
N HIS A 191 -7.13 -25.47 13.82
CA HIS A 191 -6.57 -25.69 15.14
C HIS A 191 -5.08 -25.34 15.05
N THR A 192 -4.39 -25.12 16.18
CA THR A 192 -2.93 -24.93 16.15
C THR A 192 -2.23 -26.21 15.66
N PHE A 193 -1.34 -26.09 14.69
CA PHE A 193 -0.56 -27.23 14.17
C PHE A 193 0.86 -26.82 13.78
N ASP A 194 1.75 -27.82 13.70
CA ASP A 194 3.12 -27.65 13.21
C ASP A 194 3.18 -28.06 11.74
N PHE A 195 3.49 -27.10 10.86
CA PHE A 195 3.62 -27.33 9.43
C PHE A 195 5.07 -27.65 9.05
N ALA A 196 5.32 -28.87 8.56
CA ALA A 196 6.63 -29.30 8.06
C ALA A 196 6.70 -29.26 6.52
N TRP A 197 7.75 -28.65 5.97
CA TRP A 197 7.91 -28.43 4.53
C TRP A 197 9.28 -28.86 4.01
N GLU A 198 9.34 -29.86 3.13
CA GLU A 198 10.52 -30.29 2.34
C GLU A 198 11.90 -30.29 3.06
N GLY A 199 11.95 -30.75 4.31
CA GLY A 199 13.20 -30.83 5.09
C GLY A 199 13.60 -29.54 5.80
N GLU A 200 12.82 -28.47 5.65
CA GLU A 200 12.88 -27.31 6.52
C GLU A 200 12.32 -27.65 7.91
N ALA A 201 12.69 -26.84 8.89
CA ALA A 201 12.15 -27.02 10.24
C ALA A 201 10.64 -26.70 10.28
N PRO A 202 9.86 -27.40 11.11
CA PRO A 202 8.45 -27.11 11.26
C PRO A 202 8.18 -25.68 11.74
N VAL A 203 7.09 -25.10 11.25
CA VAL A 203 6.57 -23.78 11.64
C VAL A 203 5.23 -23.96 12.33
N THR A 204 5.08 -23.44 13.55
CA THR A 204 3.82 -23.51 14.30
C THR A 204 2.84 -22.44 13.83
N ILE A 205 1.69 -22.86 13.31
CA ILE A 205 0.63 -21.97 12.82
C ILE A 205 -0.48 -21.92 13.87
N ALA A 206 -0.43 -20.91 14.74
CA ALA A 206 -1.38 -20.76 15.86
C ALA A 206 -2.57 -19.82 15.55
N GLY A 207 -2.51 -19.06 14.47
CA GLY A 207 -3.56 -18.13 14.06
C GLY A 207 -3.46 -17.74 12.59
N PRO A 208 -4.40 -16.92 12.09
CA PRO A 208 -4.38 -16.47 10.70
C PRO A 208 -3.08 -15.77 10.33
N THR A 209 -2.50 -16.14 9.19
CA THR A 209 -1.28 -15.55 8.65
C THR A 209 -1.35 -15.48 7.12
N SER A 210 -0.64 -14.57 6.47
CA SER A 210 -0.58 -14.59 5.00
C SER A 210 0.29 -15.76 4.52
N LEU A 211 -0.04 -16.33 3.37
CA LEU A 211 0.76 -17.40 2.76
C LEU A 211 2.21 -16.91 2.53
N LYS A 212 2.39 -15.64 2.14
CA LYS A 212 3.71 -15.03 1.99
C LYS A 212 4.48 -14.99 3.31
N ALA A 213 3.86 -14.59 4.42
CA ALA A 213 4.51 -14.56 5.73
C ALA A 213 4.92 -15.98 6.17
N LEU A 214 4.05 -16.97 5.95
CA LEU A 214 4.36 -18.37 6.22
C LEU A 214 5.56 -18.86 5.39
N ILE A 215 5.61 -18.57 4.08
CA ILE A 215 6.74 -18.96 3.22
C ILE A 215 8.03 -18.26 3.69
N GLN A 216 7.96 -17.00 4.12
CA GLN A 216 9.12 -16.28 4.67
C GLN A 216 9.63 -16.91 5.97
N GLU A 217 8.72 -17.38 6.83
CA GLU A 217 9.05 -18.06 8.09
C GLU A 217 9.71 -19.42 7.83
N ILE A 218 9.15 -20.22 6.91
CA ILE A 218 9.74 -21.48 6.43
C ILE A 218 11.15 -21.21 5.86
N ALA A 219 11.29 -20.18 5.04
CA ALA A 219 12.57 -19.81 4.42
C ALA A 219 13.58 -19.21 5.41
N ARG A 220 13.19 -18.89 6.65
CA ARG A 220 14.04 -18.31 7.71
C ARG A 220 14.83 -17.08 7.23
N GLY A 221 14.19 -16.24 6.41
CA GLY A 221 14.79 -15.03 5.84
C GLY A 221 15.76 -15.27 4.67
N SER A 222 15.96 -16.51 4.22
CA SER A 222 16.77 -16.81 3.03
C SER A 222 16.03 -16.41 1.75
N THR A 223 16.48 -15.35 1.08
CA THR A 223 15.92 -14.91 -0.21
C THR A 223 15.94 -16.02 -1.26
N LYS A 224 16.98 -16.86 -1.25
CA LYS A 224 17.11 -17.97 -2.20
C LYS A 224 16.09 -19.07 -1.92
N ALA A 225 15.88 -19.44 -0.66
CA ALA A 225 14.89 -20.45 -0.27
C ALA A 225 13.47 -19.94 -0.55
N PHE A 226 13.18 -18.70 -0.18
CA PHE A 226 11.91 -18.03 -0.48
C PHE A 226 11.57 -18.09 -1.98
N ALA A 227 12.51 -17.68 -2.85
CA ALA A 227 12.32 -17.75 -4.30
C ALA A 227 12.19 -19.19 -4.84
N ALA A 228 12.82 -20.17 -4.18
CA ALA A 228 12.68 -21.57 -4.55
C ALA A 228 11.29 -22.14 -4.19
N HIS A 229 10.70 -21.69 -3.07
CA HIS A 229 9.34 -22.07 -2.67
C HIS A 229 8.25 -21.39 -3.51
N LEU A 230 8.52 -20.20 -4.05
CA LEU A 230 7.63 -19.46 -4.98
C LEU A 230 7.62 -20.03 -6.42
N LYS A 231 7.67 -21.35 -6.56
CA LYS A 231 7.46 -22.04 -7.85
C LYS A 231 6.06 -22.64 -7.85
N MET A 232 5.42 -22.69 -9.03
CA MET A 232 4.04 -23.17 -9.14
C MET A 232 3.86 -24.57 -8.52
N ASP A 233 4.72 -25.52 -8.87
CA ASP A 233 4.65 -26.88 -8.33
C ASP A 233 4.91 -26.94 -6.82
N GLY A 234 5.74 -26.02 -6.31
CA GLY A 234 5.98 -25.84 -4.87
C GLY A 234 4.74 -25.33 -4.15
N ILE A 235 4.20 -24.20 -4.60
CA ILE A 235 3.00 -23.57 -4.03
C ILE A 235 1.80 -24.50 -4.11
N SER A 236 1.59 -25.18 -5.24
CA SER A 236 0.48 -26.12 -5.39
C SER A 236 0.56 -27.27 -4.39
N ARG A 237 1.74 -27.85 -4.17
CA ARG A 237 1.92 -28.92 -3.16
C ARG A 237 1.78 -28.39 -1.74
N MET A 238 2.30 -27.20 -1.46
CA MET A 238 2.19 -26.55 -0.16
C MET A 238 0.74 -26.28 0.21
N LEU A 239 -0.05 -25.71 -0.71
CA LEU A 239 -1.48 -25.47 -0.51
C LEU A 239 -2.26 -26.77 -0.28
N ALA A 240 -1.98 -27.81 -1.07
CA ALA A 240 -2.63 -29.11 -0.87
C ALA A 240 -2.32 -29.71 0.52
N GLN A 241 -1.10 -29.56 1.02
CA GLN A 241 -0.70 -30.04 2.35
C GLN A 241 -1.32 -29.18 3.47
N LEU A 242 -1.32 -27.85 3.32
CA LEU A 242 -1.93 -26.93 4.28
C LEU A 242 -3.45 -27.11 4.38
N ALA A 243 -4.12 -27.47 3.28
CA ALA A 243 -5.57 -27.68 3.24
C ALA A 243 -6.04 -28.77 4.21
N VAL A 244 -5.15 -29.67 4.65
CA VAL A 244 -5.44 -30.72 5.63
C VAL A 244 -5.83 -30.13 6.99
N ASP A 245 -5.24 -29.01 7.38
CA ASP A 245 -5.36 -28.42 8.73
C ASP A 245 -5.80 -26.96 8.73
N ALA A 246 -5.83 -26.29 7.57
CA ALA A 246 -6.19 -24.90 7.42
C ALA A 246 -7.17 -24.67 6.26
N ASP A 247 -7.94 -23.59 6.37
CA ASP A 247 -8.71 -23.02 5.26
C ASP A 247 -7.91 -21.86 4.63
N PHE A 248 -8.20 -21.52 3.38
CA PHE A 248 -7.61 -20.34 2.73
C PHE A 248 -8.67 -19.29 2.45
N ALA A 249 -8.28 -18.02 2.39
CA ALA A 249 -9.18 -16.95 1.98
C ALA A 249 -8.46 -15.88 1.15
N TRP A 250 -9.19 -15.25 0.22
CA TRP A 250 -8.70 -14.08 -0.51
C TRP A 250 -8.86 -12.81 0.33
N GLY A 251 -7.74 -12.13 0.58
CA GLY A 251 -7.66 -11.05 1.55
C GLY A 251 -8.07 -11.52 2.95
N ARG A 252 -8.36 -10.57 3.83
CA ARG A 252 -8.98 -10.90 5.13
C ARG A 252 -10.51 -10.84 5.08
N GLN A 253 -11.10 -11.21 3.95
CA GLN A 253 -12.56 -11.34 3.86
C GLN A 253 -12.98 -12.56 4.68
N ALA A 254 -13.73 -12.34 5.76
CA ALA A 254 -14.01 -13.38 6.75
C ALA A 254 -14.82 -14.58 6.21
N ALA A 255 -15.60 -14.40 5.15
CA ALA A 255 -16.59 -15.40 4.72
C ALA A 255 -16.18 -16.27 3.52
N ALA A 256 -15.23 -15.85 2.68
CA ALA A 256 -14.90 -16.55 1.45
C ALA A 256 -13.71 -17.51 1.65
N VAL A 257 -13.99 -18.81 1.63
CA VAL A 257 -12.94 -19.84 1.53
C VAL A 257 -12.50 -19.92 0.08
N CYS A 258 -11.19 -19.86 -0.17
CA CYS A 258 -10.55 -20.06 -1.46
C CYS A 258 -10.10 -21.53 -1.55
N SER A 259 -10.61 -22.28 -2.51
CA SER A 259 -10.11 -23.64 -2.75
C SER A 259 -8.72 -23.61 -3.40
N HIS A 260 -8.00 -24.72 -3.29
CA HIS A 260 -6.74 -24.90 -4.00
C HIS A 260 -6.91 -24.73 -5.52
N GLU A 261 -7.98 -25.27 -6.09
CA GLU A 261 -8.30 -25.15 -7.52
C GLU A 261 -8.61 -23.70 -7.91
N GLU A 262 -9.34 -22.97 -7.07
CA GLU A 262 -9.64 -21.55 -7.29
C GLU A 262 -8.37 -20.69 -7.26
N PHE A 263 -7.43 -20.98 -6.36
CA PHE A 263 -6.12 -20.34 -6.35
C PHE A 263 -5.38 -20.56 -7.66
N LEU A 264 -5.28 -21.82 -8.12
CA LEU A 264 -4.59 -22.15 -9.37
C LEU A 264 -5.29 -21.55 -10.60
N ALA A 265 -6.62 -21.52 -10.62
CA ALA A 265 -7.39 -20.87 -11.69
C ALA A 265 -7.12 -19.36 -11.72
N SER A 266 -7.06 -18.72 -10.56
CA SER A 266 -6.77 -17.29 -10.41
C SER A 266 -5.35 -16.98 -10.89
N PHE A 267 -4.36 -17.81 -10.54
CA PHE A 267 -3.00 -17.68 -11.03
C PHE A 267 -2.93 -17.72 -12.56
N ARG A 268 -3.56 -18.73 -13.18
CA ARG A 268 -3.54 -18.89 -14.64
C ARG A 268 -4.18 -17.68 -15.32
N THR A 269 -5.24 -17.15 -14.73
CA THR A 269 -5.92 -15.96 -15.20
C THR A 269 -5.00 -14.74 -15.16
N TYR A 270 -4.41 -14.43 -14.00
CA TYR A 270 -3.49 -13.29 -13.87
C TYR A 270 -2.25 -13.42 -14.76
N LEU A 271 -1.68 -14.62 -14.88
CA LEU A 271 -0.54 -14.86 -15.76
C LEU A 271 -0.91 -14.63 -17.22
N SER A 272 -2.07 -15.12 -17.66
CA SER A 272 -2.57 -14.91 -19.02
C SER A 272 -2.86 -13.44 -19.31
N GLU A 273 -3.47 -12.72 -18.38
CA GLU A 273 -3.74 -11.28 -18.51
C GLU A 273 -2.41 -10.51 -18.63
N LEU A 274 -1.43 -10.80 -17.77
CA LEU A 274 -0.11 -10.17 -17.80
C LEU A 274 0.64 -10.45 -19.11
N GLN A 275 0.55 -11.67 -19.65
CA GLN A 275 1.12 -12.02 -20.95
C GLN A 275 0.43 -11.27 -22.09
N THR A 276 -0.89 -11.10 -22.03
CA THR A 276 -1.67 -10.36 -23.03
C THR A 276 -1.32 -8.87 -23.01
N CYS A 277 -1.17 -8.27 -21.83
CA CYS A 277 -0.72 -6.89 -21.69
C CYS A 277 0.68 -6.64 -22.26
N ARG A 278 1.55 -7.68 -22.28
CA ARG A 278 2.88 -7.61 -22.91
C ARG A 278 2.84 -7.77 -24.44
N GLY A 279 1.78 -8.35 -24.99
CA GLY A 279 1.65 -8.69 -26.42
C GLY A 279 1.37 -7.52 -27.36
N GLY A 280 1.15 -6.30 -26.85
CA GLY A 280 0.83 -5.11 -27.66
C GLY A 280 1.98 -4.48 -28.45
N GLY A 281 3.18 -5.09 -28.47
CA GLY A 281 4.34 -4.53 -29.19
C GLY A 281 5.61 -5.35 -29.03
N VAL A 282 5.58 -6.63 -29.43
CA VAL A 282 6.76 -7.50 -29.46
C VAL A 282 7.69 -7.03 -30.60
N GLY A 283 8.59 -6.10 -30.28
CA GLY A 283 9.59 -5.58 -31.22
C GLY A 283 10.52 -4.51 -30.65
N ALA A 284 10.15 -3.85 -29.55
CA ALA A 284 11.06 -2.94 -28.87
C ALA A 284 11.85 -3.71 -27.81
N THR A 285 13.10 -4.07 -28.12
CA THR A 285 14.15 -4.47 -27.17
C THR A 285 14.56 -3.34 -26.20
N GLY A 286 13.66 -2.39 -25.95
CA GLY A 286 13.80 -1.39 -24.90
C GLY A 286 13.10 -1.90 -23.65
N ALA A 287 13.72 -1.70 -22.49
CA ALA A 287 13.19 -1.99 -21.15
C ALA A 287 11.93 -1.15 -20.80
N GLY A 288 10.88 -1.23 -21.62
CA GLY A 288 9.67 -0.44 -21.51
C GLY A 288 8.64 -1.13 -20.62
N ALA A 289 8.45 -0.58 -19.42
CA ALA A 289 7.43 -0.85 -18.41
C ALA A 289 6.39 -1.95 -18.74
N THR A 290 6.45 -3.07 -18.00
CA THR A 290 5.37 -4.08 -17.99
C THR A 290 4.68 -4.09 -16.65
N GLY A 291 3.36 -4.29 -16.63
CA GLY A 291 2.56 -4.46 -15.41
C GLY A 291 2.17 -3.12 -14.78
N ILE A 292 2.22 -3.07 -13.45
CA ILE A 292 1.73 -1.95 -12.63
C ILE A 292 2.29 -0.58 -13.04
N THR A 293 3.56 -0.56 -13.46
CA THR A 293 4.26 0.66 -13.85
C THR A 293 3.63 1.33 -15.07
N GLU A 294 3.07 0.55 -16.00
CA GLU A 294 2.36 1.14 -17.15
C GLU A 294 1.00 1.72 -16.72
N SER A 295 0.28 1.04 -15.83
CA SER A 295 -0.97 1.56 -15.25
C SER A 295 -0.73 2.88 -14.50
N TRP A 296 0.36 2.94 -13.72
CA TRP A 296 0.84 4.16 -13.07
C TRP A 296 1.16 5.28 -14.06
N PHE A 297 2.01 5.01 -15.07
CA PHE A 297 2.40 6.04 -16.02
C PHE A 297 1.23 6.54 -16.86
N ARG A 298 0.27 5.67 -17.20
CA ARG A 298 -0.96 6.08 -17.85
C ARG A 298 -1.80 6.99 -16.97
N CYS A 299 -1.93 6.66 -15.68
CA CYS A 299 -2.59 7.51 -14.69
C CYS A 299 -1.92 8.88 -14.59
N MET A 300 -0.59 8.90 -14.43
CA MET A 300 0.20 10.12 -14.36
C MET A 300 0.01 11.03 -15.58
N ARG A 301 0.11 10.47 -16.80
CA ARG A 301 -0.10 11.23 -18.04
C ARG A 301 -1.50 11.84 -18.07
N LYS A 302 -2.53 11.02 -17.81
CA LYS A 302 -3.92 11.47 -17.80
C LYS A 302 -4.17 12.57 -16.77
N CYS A 303 -3.67 12.39 -15.54
CA CYS A 303 -3.83 13.38 -14.49
C CYS A 303 -3.17 14.72 -14.87
N ARG A 304 -1.95 14.68 -15.41
CA ARG A 304 -1.24 15.87 -15.88
C ARG A 304 -2.00 16.57 -17.01
N ASP A 305 -2.42 15.83 -18.03
CA ASP A 305 -3.12 16.39 -19.19
C ASP A 305 -4.46 17.04 -18.79
N ALA A 306 -5.10 16.54 -17.73
CA ALA A 306 -6.34 17.07 -17.18
C ALA A 306 -6.14 18.12 -16.06
N GLY A 307 -4.91 18.53 -15.74
CA GLY A 307 -4.62 19.50 -14.67
C GLY A 307 -4.94 19.01 -13.25
N HIS A 308 -4.96 17.68 -13.05
CA HIS A 308 -5.10 17.04 -11.76
C HIS A 308 -3.76 17.04 -11.00
N ALA A 309 -3.83 16.89 -9.67
CA ALA A 309 -2.64 16.74 -8.85
C ALA A 309 -2.36 15.25 -8.61
N VAL A 310 -1.10 14.84 -8.71
CA VAL A 310 -0.64 13.51 -8.28
C VAL A 310 0.36 13.65 -7.14
N VAL A 311 0.14 12.93 -6.06
CA VAL A 311 0.95 13.04 -4.85
C VAL A 311 1.56 11.68 -4.54
N ILE A 312 2.87 11.55 -4.70
CA ILE A 312 3.58 10.35 -4.26
C ILE A 312 3.69 10.43 -2.73
N ASN A 313 3.01 9.54 -2.03
CA ASN A 313 2.83 9.59 -0.58
C ASN A 313 3.53 8.42 0.10
N SER A 314 4.69 8.67 0.71
CA SER A 314 5.54 7.62 1.27
C SER A 314 5.91 7.83 2.74
N PHE A 315 6.37 6.76 3.37
CA PHE A 315 7.11 6.81 4.63
C PHE A 315 8.64 6.78 4.45
N GLY A 316 9.10 6.46 3.23
CA GLY A 316 10.50 6.17 2.93
C GLY A 316 11.14 7.15 1.97
N VAL A 317 12.47 7.07 1.88
CA VAL A 317 13.31 7.82 0.94
C VAL A 317 13.30 7.23 -0.47
N ASP A 318 12.59 6.12 -0.69
CA ASP A 318 12.52 5.41 -1.98
C ASP A 318 11.69 6.17 -3.03
N THR A 319 11.09 7.30 -2.66
CA THR A 319 10.35 8.19 -3.56
C THR A 319 11.21 8.73 -4.69
N GLN A 320 12.51 8.94 -4.45
CA GLN A 320 13.36 9.59 -5.44
C GLN A 320 13.56 8.78 -6.72
N GLU A 321 13.61 7.44 -6.60
CA GLU A 321 13.69 6.56 -7.77
C GLU A 321 12.41 6.64 -8.60
N VAL A 322 11.24 6.68 -7.95
CA VAL A 322 9.95 6.89 -8.62
C VAL A 322 9.92 8.24 -9.32
N VAL A 323 10.36 9.31 -8.65
CA VAL A 323 10.42 10.66 -9.20
C VAL A 323 11.28 10.70 -10.45
N ARG A 324 12.51 10.16 -10.39
CA ARG A 324 13.44 10.11 -11.53
C ARG A 324 12.87 9.33 -12.70
N ARG A 325 12.12 8.26 -12.46
CA ARG A 325 11.46 7.49 -13.53
C ARG A 325 10.22 8.19 -14.09
N SER A 326 9.48 8.92 -13.24
CA SER A 326 8.20 9.53 -13.61
C SER A 326 8.34 10.91 -14.26
N ALA A 327 9.42 11.65 -13.96
CA ALA A 327 9.80 12.83 -14.70
C ALA A 327 11.33 12.99 -14.78
N PRO A 328 12.00 12.22 -15.64
CA PRO A 328 13.46 12.23 -15.76
C PRO A 328 14.04 13.63 -15.99
N SER A 329 13.39 14.44 -16.82
CA SER A 329 13.85 15.79 -17.17
C SER A 329 13.57 16.87 -16.12
N ARG A 330 12.74 16.57 -15.11
CA ARG A 330 12.26 17.54 -14.12
C ARG A 330 12.41 17.06 -12.69
N ALA A 331 13.16 15.98 -12.46
CA ALA A 331 13.28 15.36 -11.14
C ALA A 331 13.76 16.35 -10.06
N GLY A 332 14.60 17.33 -10.43
CA GLY A 332 15.07 18.40 -9.53
C GLY A 332 14.05 19.51 -9.24
N ASP A 333 12.98 19.62 -10.04
CA ASP A 333 11.96 20.66 -9.92
C ASP A 333 10.73 20.18 -9.12
N ILE A 334 10.73 18.91 -8.69
CA ILE A 334 9.61 18.31 -7.98
C ILE A 334 9.64 18.75 -6.52
N VAL A 335 8.52 19.27 -6.04
CA VAL A 335 8.40 19.70 -4.65
C VAL A 335 8.30 18.46 -3.76
N HIS A 336 9.11 18.43 -2.69
CA HIS A 336 9.01 17.46 -1.62
C HIS A 336 8.50 18.15 -0.36
N VAL A 337 7.39 17.66 0.19
CA VAL A 337 6.78 18.15 1.44
C VAL A 337 6.92 17.08 2.51
N THR A 338 7.61 17.42 3.59
CA THR A 338 7.75 16.54 4.76
C THR A 338 6.72 16.90 5.83
N MET A 339 6.04 15.89 6.34
CA MET A 339 5.05 16.03 7.40
C MET A 339 5.66 15.68 8.74
N ASN A 340 5.39 16.53 9.74
CA ASN A 340 5.85 16.40 11.13
C ASN A 340 7.37 16.19 11.23
N PHE A 341 8.16 16.94 10.45
CA PHE A 341 9.61 16.76 10.36
C PHE A 341 10.32 16.82 11.73
N GLU A 342 9.79 17.61 12.64
CA GLU A 342 10.23 17.71 14.03
C GLU A 342 10.09 16.42 14.85
N MET A 343 9.24 15.49 14.42
CA MET A 343 9.06 14.17 15.03
C MET A 343 9.95 13.10 14.39
N TRP A 344 10.79 13.46 13.43
CA TRP A 344 11.68 12.50 12.78
C TRP A 344 12.88 12.20 13.68
N SER A 345 13.32 10.95 13.66
CA SER A 345 14.61 10.61 14.27
C SER A 345 15.74 11.31 13.51
N ASP A 346 16.83 11.64 14.21
CA ASP A 346 18.04 12.20 13.57
C ASP A 346 18.52 11.36 12.37
N ARG A 347 18.36 10.03 12.47
CA ARG A 347 18.69 9.10 11.41
C ARG A 347 17.82 9.33 10.18
N ASP A 348 16.49 9.34 10.35
CA ASP A 348 15.55 9.48 9.24
C ASP A 348 15.68 10.86 8.59
N ALA A 349 15.84 11.91 9.39
CA ALA A 349 16.06 13.27 8.90
C ALA A 349 17.34 13.38 8.07
N LYS A 350 18.46 12.78 8.53
CA LYS A 350 19.73 12.74 7.77
C LYS A 350 19.61 11.93 6.48
N MET A 351 18.91 10.79 6.51
CA MET A 351 18.68 9.99 5.30
C MET A 351 17.81 10.75 4.28
N PHE A 352 16.79 11.47 4.76
CA PHE A 352 15.96 12.32 3.92
C PHE A 352 16.72 13.52 3.36
N ALA A 353 17.66 14.12 4.09
CA ALA A 353 18.53 15.16 3.55
C ALA A 353 19.47 14.59 2.46
N GLY A 354 20.09 13.44 2.74
CA GLY A 354 21.09 12.83 1.86
C GLY A 354 20.58 12.31 0.51
N GLN A 355 19.26 12.23 0.28
CA GLN A 355 18.72 11.92 -1.06
C GLN A 355 18.77 13.12 -2.02
N PHE A 356 18.93 14.34 -1.51
CA PHE A 356 19.08 15.57 -2.29
C PHE A 356 20.52 15.99 -2.49
N ASP A 357 21.47 15.38 -1.76
CA ASP A 357 22.89 15.52 -2.06
C ASP A 357 23.15 14.97 -3.47
N ASP A 358 23.93 15.70 -4.26
CA ASP A 358 24.26 15.30 -5.63
C ASP A 358 24.80 13.85 -5.61
N PRO A 359 24.26 12.96 -6.46
CA PRO A 359 24.83 11.63 -6.57
C PRO A 359 26.31 11.79 -6.95
N PRO A 360 27.23 11.03 -6.32
CA PRO A 360 28.63 11.09 -6.69
C PRO A 360 28.74 10.91 -8.21
N THR A 361 29.42 11.85 -8.86
CA THR A 361 29.55 11.98 -10.32
C THR A 361 30.30 10.82 -10.98
N ASP A 362 30.84 9.92 -10.18
CA ASP A 362 31.57 8.74 -10.62
C ASP A 362 30.62 7.53 -10.60
N GLY A 363 30.51 6.83 -11.74
CA GLY A 363 29.57 5.73 -12.04
C GLY A 363 29.59 4.48 -11.14
N ALA A 364 30.00 4.59 -9.88
CA ALA A 364 29.74 3.61 -8.84
C ALA A 364 28.31 3.79 -8.31
N ALA A 365 27.40 2.92 -8.73
CA ALA A 365 26.10 2.77 -8.10
C ALA A 365 26.30 2.41 -6.61
N ALA A 366 26.30 3.40 -5.73
CA ALA A 366 26.38 3.19 -4.29
C ALA A 366 25.20 2.29 -3.87
N LYS A 367 25.50 1.15 -3.23
CA LYS A 367 24.50 0.31 -2.58
C LYS A 367 23.85 1.14 -1.45
N ARG A 368 22.80 1.89 -1.77
CA ARG A 368 22.01 2.60 -0.76
C ARG A 368 21.36 1.55 0.15
N PRO A 369 21.48 1.67 1.48
CA PRO A 369 20.84 0.73 2.40
C PRO A 369 19.34 0.78 2.17
N ARG A 370 18.75 -0.35 1.76
CA ARG A 370 17.30 -0.47 1.62
C ARG A 370 16.67 -0.39 3.00
N LEU A 371 15.72 0.52 3.17
CA LEU A 371 14.73 0.37 4.23
C LEU A 371 13.76 -0.72 3.74
N SER A 372 13.96 -1.96 4.17
CA SER A 372 12.83 -2.87 4.23
C SER A 372 11.88 -2.27 5.26
N CYS A 373 10.88 -1.49 4.83
CA CYS A 373 9.67 -1.40 5.61
C CYS A 373 9.25 -2.85 5.84
N PRO A 374 9.20 -3.35 7.09
CA PRO A 374 8.47 -4.60 7.30
C PRO A 374 7.10 -4.33 6.71
N GLY A 375 6.73 -5.08 5.66
CA GLY A 375 5.34 -5.08 5.21
C GLY A 375 4.48 -5.29 6.44
N ALA A 376 3.29 -4.71 6.49
CA ALA A 376 2.37 -4.88 7.62
C ALA A 376 1.93 -6.36 7.86
N GLY A 377 2.62 -7.35 7.27
CA GLY A 377 2.54 -8.76 7.56
C GLY A 377 3.34 -9.13 8.81
N GLY A 378 2.62 -9.63 9.82
CA GLY A 378 3.18 -10.43 10.90
C GLY A 378 3.64 -9.66 12.15
N VAL A 379 2.73 -8.93 12.82
CA VAL A 379 2.90 -8.72 14.26
C VAL A 379 2.33 -9.97 14.96
N ASN A 380 3.20 -10.97 15.16
CA ASN A 380 2.86 -12.15 15.95
C ASN A 380 2.51 -11.78 17.39
N GLY A 381 1.59 -12.56 17.94
CA GLY A 381 0.84 -12.32 19.16
C GLY A 381 1.69 -12.07 20.41
N VAL A 382 1.15 -11.20 21.26
CA VAL A 382 1.54 -11.07 22.66
C VAL A 382 1.09 -12.34 23.38
N SER A 383 2.02 -13.27 23.61
CA SER A 383 1.81 -14.36 24.54
C SER A 383 1.70 -13.80 25.96
N GLY A 384 0.60 -14.12 26.64
CA GLY A 384 0.29 -13.64 27.97
C GLY A 384 1.35 -14.03 29.01
N ALA A 385 1.75 -13.03 29.80
CA ALA A 385 2.33 -13.25 31.12
C ALA A 385 1.31 -12.79 32.16
N SER A 386 0.63 -13.77 32.76
CA SER A 386 -0.05 -13.64 34.03
C SER A 386 0.98 -13.25 35.11
N GLY A 387 0.85 -12.04 35.65
CA GLY A 387 1.67 -11.54 36.76
C GLY A 387 0.88 -10.51 37.56
N VAL A 388 0.46 -10.92 38.75
CA VAL A 388 -0.39 -10.21 39.70
C VAL A 388 0.38 -9.10 40.45
N ASN A 389 -0.34 -8.03 40.80
CA ASN A 389 -0.09 -6.96 41.79
C ASN A 389 0.84 -5.78 41.44
N GLY A 390 0.29 -4.58 41.61
CA GLY A 390 1.07 -3.34 41.74
C GLY A 390 0.26 -2.07 41.54
N VAL A 391 -0.61 -1.74 42.50
CA VAL A 391 -1.22 -0.40 42.62
C VAL A 391 -0.10 0.62 42.85
N HIS A 392 0.03 1.62 41.98
CA HIS A 392 0.37 2.99 42.37
C HIS A 392 0.03 3.98 41.26
N GLY A 393 -0.90 4.88 41.57
CA GLY A 393 -1.20 6.03 40.75
C GLY A 393 -0.09 7.08 40.83
N LYS A 394 -0.02 7.90 39.79
CA LYS A 394 0.38 9.31 39.87
C LYS A 394 -0.25 10.05 38.69
N ALA A 395 -1.11 11.00 39.05
CA ALA A 395 -1.53 12.10 38.21
C ALA A 395 -0.33 12.99 37.89
N LEU A 396 -0.27 13.54 36.68
CA LEU A 396 0.38 14.82 36.42
C LEU A 396 -0.42 15.57 35.36
N ASP A 397 -0.99 16.69 35.81
CA ASP A 397 -1.37 17.85 35.03
C ASP A 397 -0.14 18.48 34.34
N GLY A 398 -0.37 19.12 33.20
CA GLY A 398 0.60 19.93 32.45
C GLY A 398 0.07 20.33 31.09
#